data_AF-A0A2N7TPY6-F1
#
_entry.id   AF-A0A2N7TPY6-F1
#
_cell.length_a   1.000
_cell.length_b   1.000
_cell.length_c   1.000
_cell.angle_alpha   90.00
_cell.angle_beta   90.00
_cell.angle_gamma   90.00
#
_symmetry.space_group_name_H-M   'P 1'
#
loop_
_entity.id
_entity.type
_entity.pdbx_description
1 polymer ?
#
loop_
_entity_poly.entity_id
_entity_poly.type
_entity_poly.pdbx_seq_one_letter_code
_entity_poly.pdbx_strand_id
1 'polypeptide(L)' 'SIFDVEDNAELQEIVSNLPLFPWMEIHVKPLCRHPSSIRDDDS' A
#
# COMPACT_ATOMS: atom_id res chain seq x y z
N SER A 1 1.25 7.85 2.54
CA SER A 1 1.52 7.21 1.24
C SER A 1 0.48 6.15 0.97
N ILE A 2 0.03 6.02 -0.28
CA ILE A 2 -0.84 4.92 -0.73
C ILE A 2 0.04 4.01 -1.58
N PHE A 3 0.08 2.73 -1.24
CA PHE A 3 0.85 1.71 -1.95
C PHE A 3 -0.14 0.76 -2.64
N ASP A 4 0.02 0.56 -3.94
CA ASP A 4 -0.73 -0.42 -4.74
C ASP A 4 0.22 -1.61 -4.95
N VAL A 5 0.04 -2.68 -4.17
CA VAL A 5 0.90 -3.87 -4.11
C VAL A 5 0.02 -5.12 -4.18
N GLU A 6 0.59 -6.23 -4.62
CA GLU A 6 -0.15 -7.50 -4.74
C GLU A 6 -0.43 -8.12 -3.36
N ASP A 7 0.54 -8.02 -2.45
CA ASP A 7 0.44 -8.61 -1.11
C ASP A 7 1.14 -7.80 0.01
N ASN A 8 1.03 -8.30 1.24
CA ASN A 8 1.64 -7.69 2.41
C ASN A 8 3.18 -7.82 2.40
N ALA A 9 3.72 -8.91 1.86
CA ALA A 9 5.16 -9.15 1.86
C ALA A 9 5.89 -8.12 0.98
N GLU A 10 5.33 -7.80 -0.18
CA GLU A 10 5.82 -6.76 -1.09
C GLU A 10 5.80 -5.37 -0.42
N LEU A 11 4.70 -5.03 0.27
CA LEU A 11 4.63 -3.80 1.06
C LEU A 11 5.75 -3.75 2.11
N GLN A 12 5.96 -4.87 2.79
CA GLN A 12 6.95 -4.94 3.85
C GLN A 12 8.37 -4.78 3.32
N GLU A 13 8.73 -5.39 2.19
CA GLU A 13 10.04 -5.16 1.56
C GLU A 13 10.26 -3.69 1.21
N ILE A 14 9.28 -3.04 0.59
CA ILE A 14 9.40 -1.64 0.17
C ILE A 14 9.59 -0.74 1.40
N VAL A 15 8.77 -0.92 2.42
CA VAL A 15 8.79 -0.10 3.63
C VAL A 15 10.07 -0.34 4.45
N SER A 16 10.58 -1.58 4.48
CA SER A 16 11.83 -1.95 5.18
C SER A 16 13.08 -1.30 4.57
N ASN A 17 13.04 -1.03 3.25
CA ASN A 17 14.14 -0.39 2.53
C ASN A 17 14.19 1.13 2.71
N LEU A 18 13.19 1.74 3.37
CA LEU A 18 13.19 3.17 3.60
C LEU A 18 14.25 3.54 4.67
N PRO A 19 15.13 4.51 4.39
CA PRO A 19 16.19 4.89 5.33
C PRO A 19 15.65 5.44 6.66
N LEU A 20 14.40 5.90 6.67
CA LEU A 20 13.74 6.42 7.87
C LEU A 20 12.93 5.36 8.63
N PHE A 21 12.84 4.12 8.13
CA PHE A 21 12.05 3.03 8.72
C PHE A 21 12.26 2.85 10.23
N PRO A 22 13.49 2.90 10.78
CA PRO A 22 13.71 2.72 12.22
C PRO A 22 13.09 3.80 13.11
N TRP A 23 12.74 4.96 12.55
CA TRP A 23 12.20 6.10 13.28
C TRP A 23 10.73 6.41 12.94
N MET A 24 10.10 5.58 12.10
CA MET A 24 8.71 5.77 11.67
C MET A 24 7.75 4.92 12.48
N GLU A 25 6.66 5.52 12.95
CA GLU A 25 5.49 4.79 13.43
C GLU A 25 4.59 4.47 12.23
N ILE A 26 4.48 3.18 11.88
CA ILE A 26 3.80 2.73 10.66
C ILE A 26 2.52 1.98 11.04
N HIS A 27 1.40 2.42 10.48
CA HIS A 27 0.09 1.77 10.60
C HIS A 27 -0.37 1.28 9.23
N VAL A 28 -0.47 -0.05 9.07
CA VAL A 28 -0.92 -0.67 7.81
C VAL A 28 -2.44 -0.86 7.87
N LYS A 29 -3.16 -0.27 6.91
CA LYS A 29 -4.60 -0.45 6.75
C LYS A 29 -4.91 -0.93 5.33
N PRO A 30 -5.45 -2.15 5.15
CA PRO A 30 -5.87 -2.60 3.84
C PRO A 30 -7.03 -1.73 3.34
N LEU A 31 -6.97 -1.33 2.07
CA LEU A 31 -8.01 -0.55 1.41
C LEU A 31 -8.64 -1.40 0.32
N CYS A 32 -9.93 -1.69 0.46
CA CYS A 32 -10.70 -2.33 -0.59
C CYS A 32 -11.12 -1.28 -1.64
N ARG A 33 -11.23 -1.70 -2.90
CA ARG A 33 -11.78 -0.84 -3.94
C ARG A 33 -13.27 -0.58 -3.66
N HIS A 34 -13.67 0.68 -3.71
CA HIS A 34 -15.08 1.06 -3.58
C HIS A 34 -15.80 0.76 -4.90
N PRO A 35 -17.02 0.21 -4.90
CA PRO A 35 -17.76 -0.14 -6.14
C PRO A 35 -18.09 1.05 -7.05
N SER A 36 -17.93 2.28 -6.55
CA SER A 36 -18.08 3.52 -7.35
C SER A 36 -16.74 4.07 -7.86
N SER A 37 -15.64 3.31 -7.72
CA SER A 37 -14.34 3.68 -8.27
C SER A 37 -14.41 3.60 -9.79
N ILE A 38 -14.27 4.74 -10.48
CA ILE A 38 -14.11 4.79 -11.93
C ILE A 38 -12.60 4.74 -12.24
N ARG A 39 -12.10 3.57 -12.66
CA ARG A 39 -10.78 3.41 -13.31
C ARG A 39 -11.01 2.77 -14.69
N ASP A 40 -10.14 3.09 -15.65
CA ASP A 40 -10.21 2.58 -17.04
C ASP A 40 -10.17 1.04 -17.17
N ASP A 41 -9.76 0.34 -16.10
CA ASP A 41 -9.61 -1.13 -16.04
C ASP A 41 -10.92 -1.85 -15.63
N ASP A 42 -12.01 -1.11 -15.42
CA ASP A 42 -13.35 -1.64 -15.12
C ASP A 42 -14.26 -1.76 -16.38
N SER A 43 -13.68 -1.69 -17.60
CA SER A 43 -14.38 -1.94 -18.89
C SER A 43 -13.97 -3.22 -19.58
#